data_AF-A0A1Y4NGA8-F1
#
_entry.id   AF-A0A1Y4NGA8-F1
#
_cell.length_a   1.000
_cell.length_b   1.000
_cell.length_c   1.000
_cell.angle_alpha   90.00
_cell.angle_beta   90.00
_cell.angle_gamma   90.00
#
_symmetry.space_group_name_H-M   'P 1'
#
loop_
_entity.id
_entity.type
_entity.pdbx_description
1 polymer ?
#
loop_
_entity_poly.entity_id
_entity_poly.type
_entity_poly.pdbx_seq_one_letter_code
_entity_poly.pdbx_strand_id
1 'polypeptide(L)'
;MKTICGTDCTECAWKDKCGGCAETGGRPFGSECITAECYKTGGEECFLTYKAKTIKEFNELGIAGMPVITDLCQLIGAYVNLTYTLPNGQAVKFLDDNKIYLGYQVEKENSERCYGLVADRDYLLVCEYGCSGADPEIIVFKKR
;
A
#
# COMPACT_ATOMS: atom_id res chain seq x y z
N MET A 1 -7.59 -9.96 -19.43
CA MET A 1 -6.51 -8.94 -19.39
C MET A 1 -5.21 -9.67 -19.13
N LYS A 2 -4.13 -9.39 -19.87
CA LYS A 2 -2.83 -10.02 -19.60
C LYS A 2 -2.18 -9.29 -18.42
N THR A 3 -1.85 -10.01 -17.35
CA THR A 3 -1.22 -9.42 -16.17
C THR A 3 0.26 -9.77 -16.09
N ILE A 4 1.09 -8.82 -15.63
CA ILE A 4 2.54 -9.03 -15.45
C ILE A 4 2.80 -9.93 -14.24
N CYS A 5 2.03 -9.75 -13.17
CA CYS A 5 2.23 -10.45 -11.89
C CYS A 5 1.35 -11.68 -11.70
N GLY A 6 0.56 -12.07 -12.71
CA GLY A 6 -0.34 -13.22 -12.63
C GLY A 6 -1.61 -13.01 -11.80
N THR A 7 -1.81 -11.83 -11.19
CA THR A 7 -3.05 -11.49 -10.48
C THR A 7 -4.24 -11.51 -11.43
N ASP A 8 -5.38 -12.00 -10.95
CA ASP A 8 -6.66 -11.85 -11.64
C ASP A 8 -7.25 -10.46 -11.36
N CYS A 9 -7.35 -9.63 -12.40
CA CYS A 9 -7.88 -8.28 -12.31
C CYS A 9 -9.34 -8.16 -12.80
N THR A 10 -10.03 -9.26 -13.09
CA THR A 10 -11.38 -9.24 -13.70
C THR A 10 -12.45 -8.61 -12.80
N GLU A 11 -12.33 -8.83 -11.49
CA GLU A 11 -13.22 -8.28 -10.45
C GLU A 11 -12.70 -6.99 -9.81
N CYS A 12 -11.64 -6.39 -10.37
CA CYS A 12 -11.10 -5.15 -9.83
C CYS A 12 -12.08 -3.98 -10.07
N ALA A 13 -12.48 -3.31 -9.00
CA ALA A 13 -13.37 -2.13 -9.05
C ALA A 13 -12.81 -0.96 -9.88
N TRP A 14 -11.50 -0.96 -10.16
CA TRP A 14 -10.79 0.09 -10.88
C TRP A 14 -10.51 -0.25 -12.36
N LYS A 15 -11.00 -1.40 -12.86
CA LYS A 15 -10.67 -1.91 -14.19
C LYS A 15 -11.01 -0.94 -15.33
N ASP A 16 -12.07 -0.16 -15.20
CA ASP A 16 -12.51 0.79 -16.25
C ASP A 16 -11.53 1.96 -16.43
N LYS A 17 -10.69 2.23 -15.42
CA LYS A 17 -9.63 3.26 -15.46
C LYS A 17 -8.23 2.65 -15.61
N CYS A 18 -8.13 1.32 -15.68
CA CYS A 18 -6.88 0.60 -15.80
C CYS A 18 -6.50 0.46 -17.28
N GLY A 19 -5.39 1.08 -17.68
CA GLY A 19 -4.84 0.95 -19.04
C GLY A 19 -4.26 -0.42 -19.34
N GLY A 20 -4.22 -1.33 -18.36
CA GLY A 20 -3.63 -2.67 -18.48
C GLY A 20 -2.11 -2.64 -18.28
N CYS A 21 -1.60 -3.53 -17.42
CA CYS A 21 -0.17 -3.50 -17.07
C CYS A 21 0.74 -3.99 -18.20
N ALA A 22 0.29 -4.87 -19.10
CA ALA A 22 1.09 -5.28 -20.25
C ALA A 22 1.20 -4.14 -21.27
N GLU A 23 0.10 -3.42 -21.49
CA GLU A 23 -0.07 -2.35 -22.46
C GLU A 23 0.65 -1.06 -22.03
N THR A 24 0.68 -0.78 -20.72
CA THR A 24 1.30 0.42 -20.14
C THR A 24 2.74 0.20 -19.68
N GLY A 25 3.32 -0.97 -19.94
CA GLY A 25 4.64 -1.32 -19.44
C GLY A 25 4.69 -1.20 -17.92
N GLY A 26 3.79 -1.88 -17.20
CA GLY A 26 3.73 -1.94 -15.74
C GLY A 26 3.19 -0.71 -15.03
N ARG A 27 2.50 0.19 -15.73
CA ARG A 27 1.95 1.44 -15.17
C ARG A 27 0.43 1.53 -15.40
N PRO A 28 -0.36 0.62 -14.81
CA PRO A 28 -1.77 0.45 -15.16
C PRO A 28 -2.63 1.72 -14.99
N PHE A 29 -2.23 2.65 -14.10
CA PHE A 29 -2.91 3.92 -13.87
C PHE A 29 -2.02 5.13 -14.19
N GLY A 30 -0.97 4.94 -14.99
CA GLY A 30 -0.02 6.00 -15.38
C GLY A 30 1.16 6.20 -14.42
N SER A 31 1.05 5.74 -13.17
CA SER A 31 2.15 5.75 -12.19
C SER A 31 2.75 4.36 -11.96
N GLU A 32 3.83 4.31 -11.18
CA GLU A 32 4.58 3.09 -10.86
C GLU A 32 3.68 2.01 -10.22
N CYS A 33 3.94 0.74 -10.57
CA CYS A 33 3.47 -0.40 -9.80
C CYS A 33 4.68 -1.21 -9.34
N ILE A 34 4.94 -1.21 -8.03
CA ILE A 34 6.14 -1.86 -7.47
C ILE A 34 6.18 -3.36 -7.80
N THR A 35 5.02 -4.03 -7.80
CA THR A 35 4.91 -5.43 -8.20
C THR A 35 5.28 -5.62 -9.66
N ALA A 36 4.76 -4.79 -10.58
CA ALA A 36 5.10 -4.91 -12.00
C ALA A 36 6.60 -4.68 -12.23
N GLU A 37 7.22 -3.76 -11.50
CA GLU A 37 8.65 -3.52 -11.57
C GLU A 37 9.47 -4.74 -11.11
N CYS A 38 9.14 -5.35 -9.98
CA CYS A 38 9.80 -6.58 -9.53
C CYS A 38 9.71 -7.71 -10.56
N TYR A 39 8.51 -7.93 -11.13
CA TYR A 39 8.31 -9.00 -12.10
C TYR A 39 9.09 -8.80 -13.40
N LYS A 40 9.30 -7.56 -13.83
CA LYS A 40 10.13 -7.27 -15.00
C LYS A 40 11.63 -7.46 -14.74
N THR A 41 12.10 -7.12 -13.55
CA THR A 41 13.54 -7.14 -13.24
C THR A 41 14.04 -8.51 -12.80
N GLY A 42 13.23 -9.25 -12.04
CA GLY A 42 13.63 -10.55 -11.49
C GLY A 42 12.47 -11.49 -11.20
N GLY A 43 11.31 -11.28 -11.84
CA GLY A 43 10.16 -12.17 -11.72
C GLY A 43 9.55 -12.20 -10.30
N GLU A 44 8.90 -13.33 -10.00
CA GLU A 44 8.22 -13.56 -8.73
C GLU A 44 9.18 -13.56 -7.54
N GLU A 45 10.40 -14.10 -7.69
CA GLU A 45 11.40 -14.12 -6.62
C GLU A 45 11.77 -12.70 -6.16
N CYS A 46 11.93 -11.76 -7.10
CA CYS A 46 12.16 -10.36 -6.78
C CYS A 46 10.99 -9.77 -5.96
N PHE A 47 9.75 -10.09 -6.35
CA PHE A 47 8.57 -9.60 -5.66
C PHE A 47 8.43 -10.19 -4.25
N LEU A 48 8.60 -11.50 -4.09
CA LEU A 48 8.51 -12.18 -2.79
C LEU A 48 9.61 -11.68 -1.84
N THR A 49 10.83 -11.49 -2.33
CA THR A 49 11.94 -10.92 -1.55
C THR A 49 11.60 -9.50 -1.08
N TYR A 50 11.09 -8.66 -1.98
CA TYR A 50 10.70 -7.29 -1.66
C TYR A 50 9.55 -7.23 -0.65
N LYS A 51 8.54 -8.09 -0.82
CA LYS A 51 7.40 -8.19 0.10
C LYS A 51 7.83 -8.66 1.49
N ALA A 52 8.64 -9.73 1.58
CA ALA A 52 9.17 -10.21 2.84
C ALA A 52 10.02 -9.17 3.57
N LYS A 53 10.88 -8.44 2.84
CA LYS A 53 11.64 -7.30 3.38
C LYS A 53 10.70 -6.23 3.94
N THR A 54 9.68 -5.85 3.18
CA THR A 54 8.71 -4.82 3.59
C THR A 54 7.92 -5.23 4.84
N ILE A 55 7.50 -6.48 4.93
CA ILE A 55 6.85 -7.04 6.13
C ILE A 55 7.78 -6.96 7.34
N LYS A 56 9.04 -7.34 7.18
CA LYS A 56 10.04 -7.25 8.25
C LYS A 56 10.22 -5.80 8.72
N GLU A 57 10.33 -4.85 7.79
CA GLU A 57 10.47 -3.43 8.13
C GLU A 57 9.28 -2.89 8.92
N PHE A 58 8.04 -3.28 8.59
CA PHE A 58 6.86 -2.89 9.37
C PHE A 58 6.89 -3.46 10.78
N ASN A 59 7.23 -4.74 10.93
CA ASN A 59 7.33 -5.39 12.25
C ASN A 59 8.46 -4.78 13.11
N GLU A 60 9.57 -4.37 12.50
CA GLU A 60 10.69 -3.71 13.17
C GLU A 60 10.37 -2.28 13.67
N LEU A 61 9.26 -1.67 13.26
CA LEU A 61 8.82 -0.37 13.79
C LEU A 61 8.44 -0.44 15.28
N GLY A 62 8.10 -1.63 15.80
CA GLY A 62 7.80 -1.81 17.22
C GLY A 62 6.59 -1.01 17.72
N ILE A 63 5.58 -0.82 16.88
CA ILE A 63 4.38 -0.03 17.20
C ILE A 63 3.54 -0.78 18.23
N ALA A 64 3.35 -0.18 19.41
CA ALA A 64 2.59 -0.78 20.49
C ALA A 64 1.14 -1.05 20.08
N GLY A 65 0.67 -2.29 20.31
CA GLY A 65 -0.69 -2.71 19.98
C GLY A 65 -0.95 -2.97 18.50
N MET A 66 0.06 -2.86 17.63
CA MET A 66 -0.04 -3.31 16.24
C MET A 66 0.28 -4.82 16.17
N PRO A 67 -0.62 -5.66 15.62
CA PRO A 67 -0.34 -7.07 15.42
C PRO A 67 0.87 -7.32 14.51
N VAL A 68 1.43 -8.53 14.59
CA VAL A 68 2.48 -8.97 13.66
C VAL A 68 1.93 -8.99 12.24
N ILE A 69 2.62 -8.27 11.35
CA ILE A 69 2.29 -8.23 9.93
C ILE A 69 2.77 -9.52 9.28
N THR A 70 1.84 -10.23 8.64
CA THR A 70 2.11 -11.51 7.97
C THR A 70 1.95 -11.43 6.47
N ASP A 71 1.24 -10.42 5.97
CA ASP A 71 0.96 -10.28 4.55
C ASP A 71 0.82 -8.82 4.10
N LEU A 72 0.93 -8.61 2.79
CA LEU A 72 0.72 -7.33 2.11
C LEU A 72 0.07 -7.57 0.74
N CYS A 73 -0.87 -6.70 0.37
CA CYS A 73 -1.58 -6.73 -0.91
C CYS A 73 -1.16 -5.55 -1.80
N GLN A 74 -1.36 -5.70 -3.10
CA GLN A 74 -1.22 -4.61 -4.06
C GLN A 74 -2.46 -3.70 -3.96
N LEU A 75 -2.26 -2.46 -3.51
CA LEU A 75 -3.35 -1.51 -3.30
C LEU A 75 -3.13 -0.27 -4.17
N ILE A 76 -4.17 0.16 -4.87
CA ILE A 76 -4.15 1.43 -5.60
C ILE A 76 -4.14 2.59 -4.61
N GLY A 77 -3.28 3.58 -4.85
CA GLY A 77 -3.14 4.76 -4.01
C GLY A 77 -4.47 5.43 -3.74
N ALA A 78 -5.33 5.58 -4.75
CA ALA A 78 -6.65 6.20 -4.61
C ALA A 78 -7.56 5.50 -3.59
N TYR A 79 -7.29 4.23 -3.26
CA TYR A 79 -8.02 3.48 -2.22
C TYR A 79 -7.45 3.69 -0.82
N VAL A 80 -6.14 3.93 -0.69
CA VAL A 80 -5.43 3.99 0.61
C VAL A 80 -4.89 5.37 0.97
N ASN A 81 -5.00 6.35 0.08
CA ASN A 81 -4.48 7.71 0.26
C ASN A 81 -5.47 8.59 1.04
N LEU A 82 -5.52 8.32 2.34
CA LEU A 82 -6.32 9.07 3.29
C LEU A 82 -5.81 10.52 3.41
N THR A 83 -6.72 11.43 3.74
CA THR A 83 -6.39 12.82 4.05
C THR A 83 -6.17 12.94 5.55
N TYR A 84 -4.98 13.42 5.95
CA TYR A 84 -4.60 13.57 7.35
C TYR A 84 -4.63 15.04 7.76
N THR A 85 -5.19 15.33 8.93
CA THR A 85 -5.12 16.67 9.53
C THR A 85 -3.90 16.75 10.44
N LEU A 86 -2.93 17.58 10.07
CA LEU A 86 -1.71 17.78 10.86
C LEU A 86 -1.99 18.66 12.10
N PRO A 87 -1.11 18.65 13.13
CA PRO A 87 -1.31 19.45 14.34
C PRO A 87 -1.45 20.96 14.10
N ASN A 88 -0.93 21.47 12.97
CA ASN A 88 -1.08 22.87 12.57
C ASN A 88 -2.39 23.16 11.80
N GLY A 89 -3.30 22.18 11.71
CA GLY A 89 -4.59 22.27 11.01
C GLY A 89 -4.52 22.05 9.49
N GLN A 90 -3.34 21.81 8.91
CA GLN A 90 -3.24 21.53 7.47
C GLN A 90 -3.74 20.13 7.14
N ALA A 91 -4.59 20.04 6.12
CA ALA A 91 -5.01 18.77 5.52
C ALA A 91 -4.03 18.37 4.41
N VAL A 92 -3.46 17.17 4.49
CA VAL A 92 -2.45 16.67 3.55
C VAL A 92 -2.70 15.22 3.14
N LYS A 93 -2.24 14.86 1.95
CA LYS A 93 -2.13 13.48 1.46
C LYS A 93 -0.65 13.17 1.19
N PHE A 94 -0.22 11.95 1.49
CA PHE A 94 1.18 11.54 1.36
C PHE A 94 1.46 10.63 0.16
N LEU A 95 0.42 10.00 -0.38
CA LEU A 95 0.55 9.03 -1.46
C LEU A 95 0.11 9.64 -2.80
N ASP A 96 0.49 8.97 -3.89
CA ASP A 96 0.01 9.23 -5.24
C ASP A 96 -1.19 8.31 -5.52
N ASP A 97 -2.34 8.90 -5.86
CA ASP A 97 -3.58 8.18 -6.13
C ASP A 97 -3.45 7.15 -7.29
N ASN A 98 -2.50 7.37 -8.20
CA ASN A 98 -2.30 6.52 -9.37
C ASN A 98 -1.26 5.41 -9.16
N LYS A 99 -0.50 5.43 -8.06
CA LYS A 99 0.55 4.45 -7.79
C LYS A 99 -0.04 3.16 -7.21
N ILE A 100 0.56 2.01 -7.51
CA ILE A 100 0.24 0.75 -6.82
C ILE A 100 1.29 0.51 -5.73
N TYR A 101 0.82 0.45 -4.50
CA TYR A 101 1.60 0.23 -3.29
C TYR A 101 1.51 -1.21 -2.80
N LEU A 102 2.41 -1.59 -1.88
CA LEU A 102 2.13 -2.70 -0.97
C LEU A 102 1.50 -2.16 0.30
N GLY A 103 0.38 -2.74 0.72
CA GLY A 103 -0.28 -2.33 1.94
C GLY A 103 -1.20 -3.39 2.51
N TYR A 104 -1.65 -3.15 3.73
CA TYR A 104 -2.56 -4.05 4.44
C TYR A 104 -3.29 -3.31 5.56
N GLN A 105 -4.35 -3.92 6.07
CA GLN A 105 -5.04 -3.47 7.27
C GLN A 105 -4.95 -4.55 8.34
N VAL A 106 -4.66 -4.15 9.58
CA VAL A 106 -4.77 -5.03 10.75
C VAL A 106 -5.61 -4.35 11.81
N GLU A 107 -6.46 -5.12 12.48
CA GLU A 107 -7.28 -4.62 13.59
C GLU A 107 -6.40 -4.33 14.80
N LYS A 108 -6.69 -3.22 15.49
CA LYS A 108 -6.02 -2.91 16.76
C LYS A 108 -6.72 -3.69 17.87
N GLU A 109 -5.94 -4.41 18.67
CA GLU A 109 -6.49 -5.22 19.76
C GLU A 109 -7.33 -4.37 20.72
N ASN A 110 -8.53 -4.86 21.06
CA ASN A 110 -9.48 -4.20 21.97
C ASN A 110 -9.88 -2.77 21.54
N SER A 111 -9.94 -2.52 20.23
CA SER A 111 -10.34 -1.23 19.67
C SER A 111 -11.22 -1.40 18.43
N GLU A 112 -12.08 -0.41 18.16
CA GLU A 112 -12.80 -0.31 16.87
C GLU A 112 -11.94 0.31 15.76
N ARG A 113 -10.69 0.65 16.08
CA ARG A 113 -9.74 1.26 15.13
C ARG A 113 -8.86 0.19 14.50
N CYS A 114 -8.33 0.51 13.32
CA CYS A 114 -7.43 -0.34 12.56
C CYS A 114 -6.13 0.39 12.28
N TYR A 115 -5.05 -0.38 12.11
CA TYR A 115 -3.84 0.13 11.50
C TYR A 115 -3.88 -0.08 9.98
N GLY A 116 -3.63 0.98 9.22
CA GLY A 116 -3.35 0.93 7.80
C GLY A 116 -1.86 1.04 7.54
N LEU A 117 -1.33 0.09 6.76
CA LEU A 117 0.06 0.03 6.36
C LEU A 117 0.16 0.25 4.86
N VAL A 118 1.04 1.16 4.43
CA VAL A 118 1.32 1.39 3.00
C VAL A 118 2.81 1.63 2.80
N ALA A 119 3.38 1.00 1.78
CA ALA A 119 4.80 1.10 1.46
C ALA A 119 5.04 1.13 -0.05
N ASP A 120 6.05 1.92 -0.43
CA ASP A 120 6.72 1.86 -1.73
C ASP A 120 8.23 1.81 -1.55
N ARG A 121 9.01 2.05 -2.61
CA ARG A 121 10.48 2.01 -2.57
C ARG A 121 11.08 3.01 -1.61
N ASP A 122 10.42 4.14 -1.39
CA ASP A 122 10.99 5.31 -0.72
C ASP A 122 10.44 5.47 0.70
N TYR A 123 9.21 5.02 0.96
CA TYR A 123 8.52 5.31 2.21
C TYR A 123 7.77 4.11 2.80
N LEU A 124 7.68 4.13 4.13
CA LEU A 124 6.75 3.37 4.94
C LEU A 124 5.79 4.35 5.62
N LEU A 125 4.49 4.10 5.49
CA LEU A 125 3.42 4.83 6.16
C LEU A 125 2.63 3.84 7.01
N VAL A 126 2.46 4.17 8.29
CA VAL A 126 1.53 3.51 9.20
C VAL A 126 0.60 4.57 9.78
N CYS A 127 -0.69 4.32 9.69
CA CYS A 127 -1.72 5.16 10.29
C CYS A 127 -2.71 4.33 11.11
N GLU A 128 -3.39 4.99 12.03
CA GLU A 128 -4.56 4.45 12.73
C GLU A 128 -5.81 5.17 12.24
N TYR A 129 -6.91 4.46 12.04
CA TYR A 129 -8.19 5.04 11.63
C TYR A 129 -9.38 4.23 12.15
N GLY A 130 -10.55 4.88 12.22
CA GLY A 130 -11.83 4.24 12.49
C GLY A 130 -12.48 3.63 11.25
N CYS A 131 -13.75 3.22 11.38
CA CYS A 131 -14.49 2.55 10.31
C CYS A 131 -14.36 3.28 8.96
N SER A 132 -14.04 2.52 7.90
CA SER A 132 -13.90 3.04 6.54
C SER A 132 -12.84 4.15 6.37
N GLY A 133 -11.80 4.17 7.21
CA GLY A 133 -10.72 5.17 7.12
C GLY A 133 -11.03 6.50 7.81
N ALA A 134 -12.05 6.55 8.67
CA ALA A 134 -12.44 7.75 9.40
C ALA A 134 -11.37 8.19 10.43
N ASP A 135 -11.26 9.50 10.64
CA ASP A 135 -10.35 10.12 11.62
C ASP A 135 -8.93 9.54 11.59
N PRO A 136 -8.23 9.62 10.44
CA PRO A 136 -6.94 8.99 10.26
C PRO A 136 -5.83 9.77 10.95
N GLU A 137 -4.98 9.05 11.67
CA GLU A 137 -3.86 9.59 12.43
C GLU A 137 -2.57 8.91 11.97
N ILE A 138 -1.53 9.71 11.69
CA ILE A 138 -0.24 9.17 11.28
C ILE A 138 0.49 8.68 12.53
N ILE A 139 0.85 7.39 12.54
CA ILE A 139 1.67 6.79 13.59
C ILE A 139 3.14 6.84 13.16
N VAL A 140 3.43 6.50 11.91
CA VAL A 140 4.78 6.54 11.33
C VAL A 140 4.70 7.01 9.89
N PHE A 141 5.55 7.97 9.52
CA PHE A 141 5.94 8.24 8.14
C PHE A 141 7.46 8.25 8.05
N LYS A 142 8.02 7.19 7.47
CA LYS A 142 9.46 6.92 7.50
C LYS A 142 9.99 6.77 6.09
N LYS A 143 11.07 7.49 5.77
CA LYS A 143 11.87 7.26 4.56
C LYS A 143 12.72 5.98 4.72
N ARG A 144 12.78 5.17 3.68
CA ARG A 144 13.60 3.96 3.59
C ARG A 144 15.09 4.26 3.39
#